data_AF-F7WD40-F1
#
_entry.id   AF-F7WD40-F1
#
_cell.length_a   1.000
_cell.length_b   1.000
_cell.length_c   1.000
_cell.angle_alpha   90.00
_cell.angle_beta   90.00
_cell.angle_gamma   90.00
#
_symmetry.space_group_name_H-M   'P 1'
#
loop_
_entity.id
_entity.type
_entity.pdbx_description
1 polymer ?
#
loop_
_entity_poly.entity_id
_entity_poly.type
_entity_poly.pdbx_seq_one_letter_code
_entity_poly.pdbx_strand_id
1 'polypeptide(L)'
;MYNKIFFLTNTRADQFNLAMYIFKNDIKMYNQIPDNTPAVFEIPKNPIDYTLLPFFKNWIVGFTCSEGSFIIKSNNDGCFQLKQRIHTNLFEAFKLMFNTNRKIDTTNNFNQFGVSSKSDIQKVINFFSFSGLHPLVGLKYIQYIKWLNNLRESLRYSTLNYPDAK
;
A
#
# COMPACT_ATOMS: atom_id res chain seq x y z
N MET A 1 -14.27 -17.42 6.01
CA MET A 1 -14.06 -16.11 5.39
C MET A 1 -14.39 -16.24 3.91
N TYR A 2 -15.53 -15.71 3.45
CA TYR A 2 -16.15 -16.11 2.16
C TYR A 2 -15.31 -15.75 0.91
N ASN A 3 -14.53 -14.66 0.96
CA ASN A 3 -13.75 -14.18 -0.19
C ASN A 3 -12.21 -14.33 -0.04
N LYS A 4 -11.73 -14.93 1.06
CA LYS A 4 -10.30 -15.03 1.39
C LYS A 4 -9.51 -13.70 1.32
N ILE A 5 -10.19 -12.56 1.49
CA ILE A 5 -9.59 -11.23 1.64
C ILE A 5 -9.49 -10.92 3.13
N PHE A 6 -8.32 -10.43 3.56
CA PHE A 6 -8.03 -10.15 4.95
C PHE A 6 -7.03 -8.99 5.10
N PHE A 7 -6.88 -8.48 6.33
CA PHE A 7 -5.94 -7.41 6.63
C PHE A 7 -4.50 -7.91 6.57
N LEU A 8 -3.61 -7.10 5.99
CA LEU A 8 -2.18 -7.42 5.84
C LEU A 8 -1.28 -6.63 6.79
N THR A 9 -1.85 -5.99 7.81
CA THR A 9 -1.11 -5.30 8.87
C THR A 9 -1.49 -5.90 10.21
N ASN A 10 -0.50 -6.19 11.07
CA ASN A 10 -0.70 -6.83 12.37
C ASN A 10 -1.83 -6.15 13.18
N THR A 11 -1.74 -4.84 13.42
CA THR A 11 -2.73 -4.11 14.23
C THR A 11 -4.16 -4.23 13.69
N ARG A 12 -4.37 -4.15 12.37
CA ARG A 12 -5.71 -4.28 11.80
C ARG A 12 -6.21 -5.72 11.81
N ALA A 13 -5.32 -6.69 11.68
CA ALA A 13 -5.68 -8.10 11.84
C ALA A 13 -6.08 -8.41 13.29
N ASP A 14 -5.34 -7.93 14.28
CA ASP A 14 -5.66 -8.13 15.70
C ASP A 14 -7.00 -7.51 16.06
N GLN A 15 -7.26 -6.28 15.62
CA GLN A 15 -8.56 -5.61 15.79
C GLN A 15 -9.71 -6.39 15.15
N PHE A 16 -9.49 -6.93 13.94
CA PHE A 16 -10.49 -7.73 13.26
C PHE A 16 -10.73 -9.07 13.97
N ASN A 17 -9.68 -9.74 14.44
CA ASN A 17 -9.78 -10.99 15.19
C ASN A 17 -10.62 -10.80 16.46
N LEU A 18 -10.38 -9.70 17.19
CA LEU A 18 -11.16 -9.32 18.36
C LEU A 18 -12.63 -9.08 18.00
N ALA A 19 -12.90 -8.28 16.97
CA ALA A 19 -14.27 -8.00 16.52
C ALA A 19 -15.00 -9.30 16.12
N MET A 20 -14.34 -10.18 15.36
CA MET A 20 -14.91 -11.47 14.96
C MET A 20 -15.16 -12.39 16.15
N TYR A 21 -14.30 -12.36 17.17
CA TYR A 21 -14.50 -13.14 18.40
C TYR A 21 -15.73 -12.64 19.17
N ILE A 22 -15.88 -11.33 19.34
CA ILE A 22 -17.04 -10.70 19.97
C ILE A 22 -18.33 -11.11 19.25
N PHE A 23 -18.36 -10.98 17.93
CA PHE A 23 -19.55 -11.32 17.14
C PHE A 23 -19.90 -12.81 17.18
N LYS A 24 -18.90 -13.70 17.11
CA LYS A 24 -19.15 -15.15 17.11
C LYS A 24 -19.66 -15.68 18.46
N ASN A 25 -19.29 -15.03 19.56
CA ASN A 25 -19.66 -15.44 20.90
C ASN A 25 -20.80 -14.60 21.50
N ASP A 26 -21.44 -13.74 20.70
CA ASP A 26 -22.52 -12.83 21.12
C ASP A 26 -22.16 -12.02 22.39
N ILE A 27 -20.90 -11.56 22.47
CA ILE A 27 -20.42 -10.80 23.62
C ILE A 27 -21.02 -9.40 23.58
N LYS A 28 -21.75 -9.03 24.64
CA LYS A 28 -22.45 -7.74 24.75
C LYS A 28 -21.87 -6.83 25.83
N MET A 29 -21.22 -7.40 26.84
CA MET A 29 -20.69 -6.65 27.97
C MET A 29 -19.17 -6.47 27.86
N TYR A 30 -18.69 -5.27 28.18
CA TYR A 30 -17.27 -4.93 28.09
C TYR A 30 -16.37 -5.86 28.94
N ASN A 31 -16.82 -6.22 30.14
CA ASN A 31 -16.08 -7.10 31.05
C ASN A 31 -15.99 -8.56 30.59
N GLN A 32 -16.69 -8.93 29.51
CA GLN A 32 -16.62 -10.25 28.88
C GLN A 32 -15.66 -10.29 27.68
N ILE A 33 -15.11 -9.13 27.28
CA ILE A 33 -14.15 -9.04 26.18
C ILE A 33 -12.80 -9.59 26.68
N PRO A 34 -12.23 -10.63 26.04
CA PRO A 34 -10.97 -11.19 26.47
C PRO A 34 -9.78 -10.30 26.06
N ASP A 35 -8.68 -10.40 26.80
CA ASP A 35 -7.43 -9.70 26.49
C ASP A 35 -6.77 -10.22 25.20
N ASN A 36 -6.93 -11.51 24.91
CA ASN A 36 -6.35 -12.17 23.73
C ASN A 36 -7.41 -12.99 22.99
N THR A 37 -7.37 -12.96 21.66
CA THR A 37 -8.30 -13.72 20.82
C THR A 37 -7.56 -14.59 19.81
N PRO A 38 -8.07 -15.78 19.48
CA PRO A 38 -7.48 -16.62 18.46
C PRO A 38 -7.54 -15.93 17.09
N ALA A 39 -6.47 -16.06 16.32
CA ALA A 39 -6.40 -15.49 14.98
C ALA A 39 -7.39 -16.18 14.03
N VAL A 40 -8.13 -15.39 13.25
CA VAL A 40 -9.07 -15.91 12.24
C VAL A 40 -8.35 -16.21 10.92
N PHE A 41 -7.18 -15.61 10.71
CA PHE A 41 -6.29 -15.82 9.57
C PHE A 41 -4.84 -15.50 9.96
N GLU A 42 -3.88 -16.06 9.22
CA GLU A 42 -2.47 -15.71 9.37
C GLU A 42 -2.04 -14.71 8.30
N ILE A 43 -1.28 -13.71 8.72
CA ILE A 43 -0.59 -12.78 7.81
C ILE A 43 0.67 -13.48 7.27
N PRO A 44 1.05 -13.27 6.00
CA PRO A 44 2.29 -13.82 5.46
C PRO A 44 3.54 -13.44 6.27
N LYS A 45 4.43 -14.43 6.49
CA LYS A 45 5.63 -14.28 7.34
C LYS A 45 6.89 -13.92 6.57
N ASN A 46 6.85 -13.96 5.24
CA ASN A 46 7.95 -13.54 4.38
C ASN A 46 7.42 -12.61 3.26
N PRO A 47 8.29 -11.78 2.64
CA PRO A 47 7.88 -10.83 1.61
C PRO A 47 7.27 -11.47 0.35
N ILE A 48 7.79 -12.62 -0.08
CA ILE A 48 7.35 -13.26 -1.33
C ILE A 48 5.90 -13.75 -1.22
N ASP A 49 5.50 -14.28 -0.07
CA ASP A 49 4.15 -14.79 0.16
C ASP A 49 3.07 -13.70 0.03
N TYR A 50 3.38 -12.43 0.34
CA TYR A 50 2.43 -11.33 0.06
C TYR A 50 2.15 -11.22 -1.43
N THR A 51 3.18 -11.37 -2.27
CA THR A 51 3.06 -11.23 -3.73
C THR A 51 2.24 -12.35 -4.36
N LEU A 52 2.12 -13.50 -3.66
CA LEU A 52 1.33 -14.65 -4.09
C LEU A 52 -0.17 -14.49 -3.78
N LEU A 53 -0.56 -13.52 -2.93
CA LEU A 53 -1.96 -13.27 -2.62
C LEU A 53 -2.68 -12.65 -3.84
N PRO A 54 -3.77 -13.28 -4.35
CA PRO A 54 -4.45 -12.80 -5.57
C PRO A 54 -4.96 -11.35 -5.47
N PHE A 55 -5.30 -10.90 -4.25
CA PHE A 55 -5.83 -9.57 -4.00
C PHE A 55 -4.74 -8.54 -3.67
N PHE A 56 -3.46 -8.91 -3.55
CA PHE A 56 -2.42 -8.01 -3.02
C PHE A 56 -2.25 -6.73 -3.85
N LYS A 57 -2.29 -6.84 -5.17
CA LYS A 57 -2.16 -5.67 -6.06
C LYS A 57 -3.28 -4.65 -5.81
N ASN A 58 -4.53 -5.10 -5.74
CA ASN A 58 -5.68 -4.23 -5.43
C ASN A 58 -5.66 -3.76 -3.97
N TRP A 59 -5.14 -4.58 -3.06
CA TRP A 59 -4.90 -4.16 -1.68
C TRP A 59 -3.88 -3.01 -1.60
N ILE A 60 -2.81 -3.04 -2.40
CA ILE A 60 -1.84 -1.92 -2.50
C ILE A 60 -2.52 -0.65 -3.02
N VAL A 61 -3.47 -0.76 -3.96
CA VAL A 61 -4.26 0.41 -4.40
C VAL A 61 -5.04 1.00 -3.22
N GLY A 62 -5.79 0.19 -2.49
CA GLY A 62 -6.55 0.65 -1.31
C GLY A 62 -5.65 1.20 -0.20
N PHE A 63 -4.51 0.55 0.03
CA PHE A 63 -3.49 1.01 0.97
C PHE A 63 -2.89 2.35 0.55
N THR A 64 -2.63 2.54 -0.75
CA THR A 64 -2.15 3.81 -1.32
C THR A 64 -3.18 4.93 -1.19
N CYS A 65 -4.47 4.62 -1.31
CA CYS A 65 -5.54 5.59 -1.06
C CYS A 65 -5.46 6.18 0.36
N SER A 66 -5.05 5.38 1.34
CA SER A 66 -5.00 5.79 2.75
C SER A 66 -3.61 6.34 3.15
N GLU A 67 -2.54 5.62 2.83
CA GLU A 67 -1.18 5.84 3.37
C GLU A 67 -0.17 6.32 2.32
N GLY A 68 -0.54 6.26 1.03
CA GLY A 68 0.36 6.59 -0.07
C GLY A 68 0.49 8.09 -0.28
N SER A 69 1.57 8.52 -0.94
CA SER A 69 1.72 9.90 -1.39
C SER A 69 2.40 9.98 -2.74
N PHE A 70 1.83 10.80 -3.62
CA PHE A 70 2.43 11.23 -4.89
C PHE A 70 2.86 12.69 -4.75
N ILE A 71 4.17 12.95 -4.86
CA ILE A 71 4.77 14.23 -4.46
C ILE A 71 5.80 14.67 -5.52
N ILE A 72 5.92 15.98 -5.72
CA ILE A 72 7.09 16.61 -6.35
C ILE A 72 7.97 17.15 -5.21
N LYS A 73 9.20 16.64 -5.10
CA LYS A 73 10.16 17.06 -4.07
C LYS A 73 10.69 18.46 -4.37
N SER A 74 11.35 19.08 -3.39
CA SER A 74 11.98 20.40 -3.53
C SER A 74 13.08 20.44 -4.60
N ASN A 75 13.69 19.30 -4.92
CA ASN A 75 14.64 19.15 -6.02
C ASN A 75 13.96 18.86 -7.38
N ASN A 76 12.65 19.07 -7.49
CA ASN A 76 11.81 18.79 -8.66
C ASN A 76 11.68 17.30 -9.05
N ASP A 77 12.12 16.38 -8.20
CA ASP A 77 11.93 14.95 -8.46
C ASP A 77 10.52 14.48 -8.13
N GLY A 78 9.94 13.73 -9.06
CA GLY A 78 8.75 12.93 -8.82
C GLY A 78 9.03 11.83 -7.80
N CYS A 79 8.19 11.72 -6.78
CA CYS A 79 8.31 10.70 -5.76
C CYS A 79 6.96 10.02 -5.47
N PHE A 80 6.99 8.69 -5.44
CA PHE A 80 5.94 7.88 -4.83
C PHE A 80 6.46 7.32 -3.51
N GLN A 81 5.65 7.38 -2.46
CA GLN A 81 6.00 6.83 -1.16
C GLN A 81 4.82 6.18 -0.45
N LEU A 82 5.12 5.19 0.38
CA LEU A 82 4.22 4.56 1.34
C LEU A 82 4.91 4.62 2.71
N LYS A 83 4.17 4.92 3.77
CA LYS A 83 4.70 4.96 5.13
C LYS A 83 3.69 4.37 6.11
N GLN A 84 4.15 3.56 7.06
CA GLN A 84 3.31 2.94 8.07
C GLN A 84 4.16 2.52 9.26
N ARG A 85 3.55 2.30 10.43
CA ARG A 85 4.22 1.69 11.58
C ARG A 85 4.94 0.38 11.16
N ILE A 86 6.08 0.06 11.79
CA ILE A 86 6.97 -1.06 11.42
C ILE A 86 6.18 -2.30 10.98
N HIS A 87 6.44 -2.71 9.73
CA HIS A 87 5.90 -3.91 9.11
C HIS A 87 6.86 -4.42 8.03
N THR A 88 8.05 -4.88 8.43
CA THR A 88 9.22 -5.08 7.54
C THR A 88 8.91 -5.96 6.35
N ASN A 89 8.29 -7.13 6.55
CA ASN A 89 8.01 -8.05 5.46
C ASN A 89 7.04 -7.49 4.40
N LEU A 90 6.07 -6.67 4.82
CA LEU A 90 5.13 -6.02 3.91
C LEU A 90 5.83 -4.95 3.06
N PHE A 91 6.73 -4.17 3.68
CA PHE A 91 7.48 -3.14 2.96
C PHE A 91 8.53 -3.74 2.01
N GLU A 92 9.16 -4.83 2.41
CA GLU A 92 10.00 -5.63 1.51
C GLU A 92 9.17 -6.25 0.37
N ALA A 93 7.92 -6.63 0.61
CA ALA A 93 7.03 -7.07 -0.47
C ALA A 93 6.74 -5.95 -1.47
N PHE A 94 6.63 -4.68 -1.05
CA PHE A 94 6.50 -3.55 -1.98
C PHE A 94 7.71 -3.43 -2.91
N LYS A 95 8.93 -3.70 -2.43
CA LYS A 95 10.12 -3.72 -3.29
C LYS A 95 10.01 -4.78 -4.38
N LEU A 96 9.52 -5.97 -4.04
CA LEU A 96 9.26 -7.02 -5.02
C LEU A 96 8.19 -6.60 -6.03
N MET A 97 7.08 -6.01 -5.56
CA MET A 97 5.98 -5.55 -6.42
C MET A 97 6.38 -4.47 -7.42
N PHE A 98 7.22 -3.53 -6.99
CA PHE A 98 7.74 -2.46 -7.85
C PHE A 98 9.11 -2.80 -8.46
N ASN A 99 9.57 -4.06 -8.32
CA ASN A 99 10.85 -4.57 -8.83
C ASN A 99 12.02 -3.58 -8.61
N THR A 100 12.26 -3.19 -7.36
CA THR A 100 13.25 -2.16 -7.01
C THR A 100 14.13 -2.58 -5.84
N ASN A 101 15.39 -2.14 -5.86
CA ASN A 101 16.37 -2.42 -4.80
C ASN A 101 16.51 -1.25 -3.82
N ARG A 102 15.60 -0.26 -3.86
CA ARG A 102 15.59 0.84 -2.90
C ARG A 102 15.49 0.31 -1.47
N LYS A 103 16.36 0.82 -0.60
CA LYS A 103 16.33 0.51 0.83
C LYS A 103 15.01 1.04 1.44
N ILE A 104 14.37 0.24 2.29
CA ILE A 104 13.27 0.70 3.14
C ILE A 104 13.88 1.57 4.24
N ASP A 105 13.39 2.80 4.36
CA ASP A 105 13.77 3.67 5.48
C ASP A 105 13.00 3.22 6.73
N THR A 106 13.71 3.01 7.83
CA THR A 106 13.16 2.63 9.13
C THR A 106 13.56 3.68 10.14
N THR A 107 12.67 4.64 10.38
CA THR A 107 12.91 5.78 11.28
C THR A 107 11.70 5.97 12.20
N ASN A 108 11.94 6.22 13.49
CA ASN A 108 10.90 6.49 14.51
C ASN A 108 9.79 5.43 14.61
N ASN A 109 10.13 4.14 14.45
CA ASN A 109 9.17 3.02 14.42
C ASN A 109 8.20 3.02 13.23
N PHE A 110 8.58 3.67 12.12
CA PHE A 110 7.89 3.58 10.84
C PHE A 110 8.80 2.98 9.78
N ASN A 111 8.21 2.16 8.91
CA ASN A 111 8.82 1.81 7.64
C ASN A 111 8.32 2.77 6.56
N GLN A 112 9.21 3.14 5.65
CA GLN A 112 8.91 3.99 4.53
C GLN A 112 9.52 3.41 3.25
N PHE A 113 8.65 3.11 2.29
CA PHE A 113 9.01 2.78 0.92
C PHE A 113 8.94 4.06 0.10
N GLY A 114 9.99 4.38 -0.66
CA GLY A 114 10.03 5.59 -1.46
C GLY A 114 10.87 5.41 -2.72
N VAL A 115 10.32 5.85 -3.86
CA VAL A 115 10.98 5.76 -5.17
C VAL A 115 10.89 7.07 -5.92
N SER A 116 11.96 7.43 -6.64
CA SER A 116 12.02 8.67 -7.43
C SER A 116 12.85 8.56 -8.72
N SER A 117 13.47 7.40 -8.99
CA SER A 117 14.21 7.22 -10.24
C SER A 117 13.25 7.18 -11.43
N LYS A 118 13.70 7.59 -12.61
CA LYS A 118 12.86 7.59 -13.83
C LYS A 118 12.24 6.21 -14.11
N SER A 119 13.03 5.15 -13.95
CA SER A 119 12.57 3.76 -14.12
C SER A 119 11.55 3.34 -13.07
N ASP A 120 11.76 3.67 -11.79
CA ASP A 120 10.79 3.35 -10.74
C ASP A 120 9.49 4.13 -10.92
N ILE A 121 9.55 5.42 -11.30
CA ILE A 121 8.35 6.22 -11.57
C ILE A 121 7.54 5.62 -12.73
N GLN A 122 8.19 5.14 -13.80
CA GLN A 122 7.47 4.42 -14.85
C GLN A 122 6.76 3.18 -14.31
N LYS A 123 7.41 2.40 -13.43
CA LYS A 123 6.78 1.20 -12.82
C LYS A 123 5.57 1.59 -11.97
N VAL A 124 5.64 2.70 -11.23
CA VAL A 124 4.51 3.25 -10.47
C VAL A 124 3.36 3.63 -11.40
N ILE A 125 3.65 4.33 -12.52
CA ILE A 125 2.64 4.68 -13.51
C ILE A 125 2.01 3.40 -14.10
N ASN A 126 2.84 2.42 -14.48
CA ASN A 126 2.36 1.14 -15.00
C ASN A 126 1.45 0.41 -14.01
N PHE A 127 1.81 0.43 -12.73
CA PHE A 127 1.01 -0.19 -11.68
C PHE A 127 -0.37 0.44 -11.57
N PHE A 128 -0.46 1.77 -11.47
CA PHE A 128 -1.73 2.46 -11.22
C PHE A 128 -2.56 2.80 -12.47
N SER A 129 -1.94 2.85 -13.66
CA SER A 129 -2.61 3.27 -14.90
C SER A 129 -2.77 2.17 -15.95
N PHE A 130 -1.87 1.17 -15.98
CA PHE A 130 -1.81 0.20 -17.08
C PHE A 130 -1.99 -1.26 -16.65
N SER A 131 -2.11 -1.55 -15.36
CA SER A 131 -2.17 -2.93 -14.85
C SER A 131 -3.59 -3.51 -14.75
N GLY A 132 -4.62 -2.78 -15.20
CA GLY A 132 -6.02 -3.22 -15.10
C GLY A 132 -6.54 -3.36 -13.67
N LEU A 133 -5.87 -2.74 -12.69
CA LEU A 133 -6.28 -2.74 -11.28
C LEU A 133 -7.45 -1.78 -11.05
N HIS A 134 -8.10 -1.88 -9.90
CA HIS A 134 -9.06 -0.88 -9.48
C HIS A 134 -8.39 0.51 -9.46
N PRO A 135 -9.10 1.57 -9.89
CA PRO A 135 -8.53 2.91 -9.90
C PRO A 135 -8.34 3.42 -8.47
N LEU A 136 -7.37 4.33 -8.31
CA LEU A 136 -7.35 5.20 -7.14
C LEU A 136 -8.66 6.00 -7.10
N VAL A 137 -9.16 6.30 -5.90
CA VAL A 137 -10.43 7.03 -5.71
C VAL A 137 -10.25 8.22 -4.76
N GLY A 138 -11.20 9.16 -4.81
CA GLY A 138 -11.26 10.32 -3.93
C GLY A 138 -10.05 11.25 -4.07
N LEU A 139 -9.61 11.82 -2.95
CA LEU A 139 -8.49 12.77 -2.92
C LEU A 139 -7.17 12.17 -3.42
N LYS A 140 -6.96 10.85 -3.25
CA LYS A 140 -5.74 10.20 -3.76
C LYS A 140 -5.69 10.19 -5.28
N TYR A 141 -6.84 9.98 -5.93
CA TYR A 141 -6.93 10.05 -7.38
C TYR A 141 -6.58 11.44 -7.89
N ILE A 142 -7.16 12.49 -7.29
CA ILE A 142 -6.86 13.89 -7.64
C ILE A 142 -5.37 14.19 -7.45
N GLN A 143 -4.77 13.74 -6.34
CA GLN A 143 -3.33 13.88 -6.11
C GLN A 143 -2.51 13.17 -7.19
N TYR A 144 -2.89 11.96 -7.57
CA TYR A 144 -2.21 11.19 -8.61
C TYR A 144 -2.26 11.88 -9.98
N ILE A 145 -3.44 12.36 -10.41
CA ILE A 145 -3.57 13.07 -11.69
C ILE A 145 -2.75 14.37 -11.70
N LYS A 146 -2.82 15.17 -10.62
CA LYS A 146 -1.99 16.36 -10.47
C LYS A 146 -0.49 16.02 -10.57
N TRP A 147 -0.09 14.92 -9.93
CA TRP A 147 1.29 14.45 -10.00
C TRP A 147 1.69 14.04 -11.42
N LEU A 148 0.84 13.29 -12.15
CA LEU A 148 1.11 12.94 -13.56
C LEU A 148 1.30 14.19 -14.42
N ASN A 149 0.45 15.21 -14.27
CA ASN A 149 0.56 16.45 -15.03
C ASN A 149 1.88 17.17 -14.75
N ASN A 150 2.26 17.31 -13.47
CA ASN A 150 3.56 17.88 -13.09
C ASN A 150 4.74 17.08 -13.66
N LEU A 151 4.64 15.74 -13.73
CA LEU A 151 5.69 14.91 -14.31
C LEU A 151 5.82 15.10 -15.82
N ARG A 152 4.71 15.32 -16.55
CA ARG A 152 4.75 15.60 -17.99
C ARG A 152 5.51 16.89 -18.31
N GLU A 153 5.38 17.89 -17.44
CA GLU A 153 6.07 19.18 -17.56
C GLU A 153 7.55 19.12 -17.11
N SER A 154 7.94 18.07 -16.40
CA SER A 154 9.31 17.91 -15.91
C SER A 154 10.27 17.45 -17.01
N LEU A 155 11.40 18.15 -17.18
CA LEU A 155 12.48 17.75 -18.08
C LEU A 155 12.95 16.29 -17.89
N ARG A 156 12.92 15.80 -16.65
CA ARG A 156 13.41 14.46 -16.32
C ARG A 156 12.41 13.35 -16.70
N TYR A 157 11.13 13.60 -16.49
CA TYR A 157 10.07 12.59 -16.57
C TYR A 157 9.16 12.74 -17.80
N SER A 158 9.22 13.86 -18.52
CA SER A 158 8.34 14.16 -19.67
C SER A 158 8.24 13.06 -20.72
N THR A 159 9.31 12.27 -20.92
CA THR A 159 9.37 11.19 -21.90
C THR A 159 8.89 9.83 -21.36
N LEU A 160 8.34 9.77 -20.15
CA LEU A 160 7.72 8.55 -19.65
C LEU A 160 6.43 8.25 -20.41
N ASN A 161 6.00 6.99 -20.38
CA ASN A 161 4.71 6.60 -20.90
C ASN A 161 3.62 6.93 -19.86
N TYR A 162 2.64 7.75 -20.27
CA TYR A 162 1.53 8.21 -19.46
C TYR A 162 0.20 7.73 -20.03
N PRO A 163 -0.83 7.48 -19.20
CA PRO A 163 -2.17 7.22 -19.71
C PRO A 163 -2.68 8.43 -20.50
N ASP A 164 -3.67 8.24 -21.38
CA ASP A 164 -4.30 9.35 -22.09
C ASP A 164 -4.84 10.38 -21.10
N ALA A 165 -4.73 11.66 -21.46
CA ALA A 165 -5.29 12.74 -20.66
C ALA A 165 -6.81 12.53 -20.56
N LYS A 166 -7.33 12.40 -19.34
CA LYS A 166 -8.76 12.38 -19.05
C LYS A 166 -9.21 13.76 -18.57
#